data_AF-A0A1H3UIK7-F1
#
_entry.id   AF-A0A1H3UIK7-F1
#
_cell.length_a   1.000
_cell.length_b   1.000
_cell.length_c   1.000
_cell.angle_alpha   90.00
_cell.angle_beta   90.00
_cell.angle_gamma   90.00
#
_symmetry.space_group_name_H-M   'P 1'
#
loop_
_entity.id
_entity.type
_entity.pdbx_description
1 polymer ?
#
loop_
_entity_poly.entity_id
_entity_poly.type
_entity_poly.pdbx_seq_one_letter_code
_entity_poly.pdbx_strand_id
1 'polypeptide(L)'
;MLLTRLRDDLRGPQDPRQRLLALSTLVNTVGMGLFLSAGTIFLIRSAGLSPTAAGVGLTVGSLIGFGAGIFIGDQADRRGAREVVIAAMLLEAVASVGLLLVRDVWTLILVATVAAIGRAGSGSARGAMIGVLAEEGKGAALRTYLRAVTNVGLAVGMLGAAVVLAVDSRPAYVVMVLTDTVTFLVAAAVLARLPHLPPTRTAGSAQAAGRWLALRDRRYLAFTAASSVASLQYWVLVQALPVWIVLRTAAPRSMAALVLFVAAVTVAVTQIPATRSIDGPRTAARLLARSGPLFLVAWILMALSSGPSAWVTVALLLVAVLVHSLAEVWQAAGTFELSFALARSEAHGQYQGVVGLGHGFIEAVAPVVVITLCIDGGRLGWVALAVIVTVAGYLCALIERRWPQPVHPSSTLPSYQPSS
;
A
#
# COMPACT_ATOMS: atom_id res chain seq x y z
N MET A 1 -14.58 29.17 -2.23
CA MET A 1 -14.88 28.10 -3.22
C MET A 1 -13.99 26.86 -3.06
N LEU A 2 -12.66 26.99 -2.95
CA LEU A 2 -11.77 25.81 -2.83
C LEU A 2 -11.99 25.05 -1.51
N LEU A 3 -12.09 25.75 -0.37
CA LEU A 3 -12.35 25.17 0.95
C LEU A 3 -13.74 24.53 1.10
N THR A 4 -14.77 25.13 0.49
CA THR A 4 -16.12 24.57 0.46
C THR A 4 -16.20 23.30 -0.40
N ARG A 5 -15.54 23.29 -1.56
CA ARG A 5 -15.40 22.08 -2.39
C ARG A 5 -14.60 21.00 -1.67
N LEU A 6 -13.46 21.34 -1.06
CA LEU A 6 -12.67 20.39 -0.27
C LEU A 6 -13.49 19.79 0.89
N ARG A 7 -14.34 20.60 1.53
CA ARG A 7 -15.27 20.14 2.57
C ARG A 7 -16.31 19.17 2.01
N ASP A 8 -16.88 19.44 0.83
CA ASP A 8 -17.84 18.55 0.19
C ASP A 8 -17.20 17.24 -0.29
N ASP A 9 -15.97 17.29 -0.77
CA ASP A 9 -15.19 16.11 -1.16
C ASP A 9 -14.75 15.27 0.06
N LEU A 10 -14.60 15.90 1.22
CA LEU A 10 -14.35 15.24 2.51
C LEU A 10 -15.60 14.72 3.21
N ARG A 11 -16.82 15.05 2.73
CA ARG A 11 -18.09 14.58 3.35
C ARG A 11 -18.26 13.05 3.28
N GLY A 12 -17.37 12.36 2.56
CA GLY A 12 -17.32 10.91 2.49
C GLY A 12 -18.49 10.31 1.72
N PRO A 13 -18.48 8.99 1.54
CA PRO A 13 -19.50 8.30 0.77
C PRO A 13 -20.87 8.39 1.45
N GLN A 14 -21.91 8.64 0.66
CA GLN A 14 -23.29 8.69 1.14
C GLN A 14 -23.89 7.30 1.34
N ASP A 15 -23.45 6.31 0.53
CA ASP A 15 -23.89 4.93 0.64
C ASP A 15 -23.46 4.31 2.00
N PRO A 16 -24.40 3.82 2.83
CA PRO A 16 -24.10 3.14 4.08
C PRO A 16 -23.08 1.99 3.94
N ARG A 17 -23.09 1.28 2.82
CA ARG A 17 -22.17 0.16 2.55
C ARG A 17 -20.72 0.63 2.39
N GLN A 18 -20.53 1.71 1.64
CA GLN A 18 -19.23 2.36 1.48
C GLN A 18 -18.74 2.98 2.80
N ARG A 19 -19.64 3.49 3.64
CA ARG A 19 -19.31 3.97 4.99
C ARG A 19 -18.84 2.86 5.92
N LEU A 20 -19.43 1.66 5.84
CA LEU A 20 -18.95 0.49 6.60
C LEU A 20 -17.56 0.06 6.15
N LEU A 21 -17.30 0.04 4.84
CA LEU A 21 -15.97 -0.24 4.31
C LEU A 21 -14.93 0.80 4.75
N ALA A 22 -15.30 2.08 4.73
CA ALA A 22 -14.45 3.16 5.21
C ALA A 22 -14.17 3.05 6.71
N LEU A 23 -15.18 2.76 7.53
CA LEU A 23 -15.01 2.59 8.98
C LEU A 23 -14.11 1.39 9.30
N SER A 24 -14.34 0.24 8.65
CA SER A 24 -13.46 -0.92 8.80
C SER A 24 -12.02 -0.60 8.39
N THR A 25 -11.83 0.14 7.30
CA THR A 25 -10.51 0.60 6.86
C THR A 25 -9.86 1.49 7.90
N LEU A 26 -10.57 2.50 8.41
CA LEU A 26 -10.05 3.42 9.42
C LEU A 26 -9.60 2.66 10.68
N VAL A 27 -10.45 1.79 11.22
CA VAL A 27 -10.14 1.02 12.43
C VAL A 27 -8.90 0.16 12.22
N ASN A 28 -8.87 -0.61 11.12
CA ASN A 28 -7.73 -1.46 10.78
C ASN A 28 -6.43 -0.68 10.63
N THR A 29 -6.47 0.50 10.01
CA THR A 29 -5.25 1.26 9.71
C THR A 29 -4.71 2.02 10.92
N VAL A 30 -5.52 2.22 11.97
CA VAL A 30 -5.03 2.68 13.28
C VAL A 30 -4.10 1.65 13.91
N GLY A 31 -4.50 0.38 13.96
CA GLY A 31 -3.64 -0.71 14.45
C GLY A 31 -2.37 -0.86 13.62
N MET A 32 -2.52 -0.84 12.29
CA MET A 32 -1.40 -0.89 11.36
C MET A 32 -0.39 0.26 11.58
N GLY A 33 -0.85 1.49 11.80
CA GLY A 33 0.02 2.64 12.06
C GLY A 33 0.76 2.51 13.40
N LEU A 34 0.08 1.99 14.40
CA LEU A 34 0.65 1.71 15.72
C LEU A 34 1.79 0.66 15.62
N PHE A 35 1.54 -0.44 14.90
CA PHE A 35 2.53 -1.50 14.72
C PHE A 35 3.69 -1.09 13.80
N LEU A 36 3.43 -0.36 12.71
CA LEU A 36 4.49 0.08 11.77
C LEU A 36 5.57 0.93 12.47
N SER A 37 5.19 1.77 13.42
CA SER A 37 6.13 2.65 14.13
C SER A 37 6.85 2.00 15.31
N ALA A 38 6.20 1.10 16.04
CA ALA A 38 6.74 0.56 17.30
C ALA A 38 6.94 -0.96 17.32
N GLY A 39 6.48 -1.69 16.30
CA GLY A 39 6.52 -3.16 16.22
C GLY A 39 7.93 -3.74 16.19
N THR A 40 8.84 -3.17 15.39
CA THR A 40 10.25 -3.59 15.38
C THR A 40 10.92 -3.35 16.73
N ILE A 41 10.60 -2.23 17.37
CA ILE A 41 11.14 -1.90 18.70
C ILE A 41 10.60 -2.87 19.74
N PHE A 42 9.33 -3.26 19.68
CA PHE A 42 8.76 -4.33 20.50
C PHE A 42 9.55 -5.65 20.36
N LEU A 43 9.87 -6.07 19.14
CA LEU A 43 10.62 -7.32 18.89
C LEU A 43 12.00 -7.28 19.55
N ILE A 44 12.67 -6.13 19.53
CA ILE A 44 14.01 -5.97 20.09
C ILE A 44 13.95 -5.81 21.61
N ARG A 45 13.15 -4.85 22.11
CA ARG A 45 13.13 -4.44 23.52
C ARG A 45 12.32 -5.37 24.41
N SER A 46 11.19 -5.88 23.91
CA SER A 46 10.28 -6.71 24.71
C SER A 46 10.39 -8.20 24.40
N ALA A 47 10.54 -8.59 23.13
CA ALA A 47 10.73 -10.00 22.77
C ALA A 47 12.19 -10.45 22.89
N GLY A 48 13.14 -9.51 23.03
CA GLY A 48 14.56 -9.78 23.28
C GLY A 48 15.34 -10.25 22.05
N LEU A 49 14.80 -10.07 20.85
CA LEU A 49 15.49 -10.45 19.62
C LEU A 49 16.60 -9.46 19.30
N SER A 50 17.68 -9.95 18.69
CA SER A 50 18.65 -9.05 18.07
C SER A 50 17.99 -8.30 16.89
N PRO A 51 18.43 -7.08 16.56
CA PRO A 51 17.92 -6.34 15.40
C PRO A 51 18.01 -7.15 14.10
N THR A 52 19.10 -7.90 13.92
CA THR A 52 19.29 -8.79 12.77
C THR A 52 18.26 -9.92 12.75
N ALA A 53 18.01 -10.58 13.89
CA ALA A 53 17.01 -11.65 13.96
C ALA A 53 15.60 -11.13 13.70
N ALA A 54 15.25 -9.95 14.24
CA ALA A 54 13.97 -9.30 13.96
C ALA A 54 13.79 -8.99 12.47
N GLY A 55 14.82 -8.41 11.84
CA GLY A 55 14.83 -8.11 10.40
C GLY A 55 14.69 -9.38 9.55
N VAL A 56 15.53 -10.39 9.79
CA VAL A 56 15.49 -11.68 9.06
C VAL A 56 14.14 -12.35 9.23
N GLY A 57 13.60 -12.40 10.45
CA GLY A 57 12.33 -13.06 10.72
C GLY A 57 11.15 -12.41 9.99
N LEU A 58 11.08 -11.08 9.97
CA LEU A 58 10.06 -10.32 9.23
C LEU A 58 10.20 -10.49 7.71
N THR A 59 11.42 -10.46 7.18
CA THR A 59 11.69 -10.63 5.74
C THR A 59 11.36 -12.05 5.27
N VAL A 60 11.88 -13.08 5.94
CA VAL A 60 11.63 -14.48 5.57
C VAL A 60 10.15 -14.82 5.70
N GLY A 61 9.51 -14.39 6.79
CA GLY A 61 8.08 -14.60 6.97
C GLY A 61 7.24 -13.94 5.88
N SER A 62 7.57 -12.69 5.53
CA SER A 62 6.89 -11.99 4.42
C SER A 62 7.07 -12.69 3.08
N LEU A 63 8.28 -13.15 2.74
CA LEU A 63 8.54 -13.89 1.49
C LEU A 63 7.71 -15.17 1.39
N ILE A 64 7.67 -15.97 2.46
CA ILE A 64 6.88 -17.20 2.51
C ILE A 64 5.38 -16.87 2.37
N GLY A 65 4.91 -15.88 3.13
CA GLY A 65 3.49 -15.54 3.15
C GLY A 65 2.96 -14.97 1.82
N PHE A 66 3.75 -14.17 1.10
CA PHE A 66 3.37 -13.67 -0.22
C PHE A 66 3.26 -14.79 -1.26
N GLY A 67 4.17 -15.77 -1.23
CA GLY A 67 4.07 -16.94 -2.11
C GLY A 67 2.78 -17.74 -1.90
N ALA A 68 2.33 -17.86 -0.65
CA ALA A 68 1.08 -18.52 -0.30
C ALA A 68 -0.17 -17.66 -0.60
N GLY A 69 -0.05 -16.34 -0.62
CA GLY A 69 -1.15 -15.38 -0.85
C GLY A 69 -1.86 -15.54 -2.21
N ILE A 70 -1.17 -16.04 -3.25
CA ILE A 70 -1.77 -16.33 -4.57
C ILE A 70 -2.94 -17.30 -4.45
N PHE A 71 -2.77 -18.35 -3.64
CA PHE A 71 -3.78 -19.38 -3.45
C PHE A 71 -5.01 -18.82 -2.73
N ILE A 72 -4.83 -17.85 -1.84
CA ILE A 72 -5.93 -17.18 -1.13
C ILE A 72 -6.69 -16.22 -2.04
N GLY A 73 -6.00 -15.54 -2.96
CA GLY A 73 -6.63 -14.70 -3.98
C GLY A 73 -7.61 -15.49 -4.87
N ASP A 74 -7.23 -16.71 -5.31
CA ASP A 74 -8.15 -17.61 -6.05
C ASP A 74 -9.36 -18.05 -5.20
N GLN A 75 -9.19 -18.20 -3.88
CA GLN A 75 -10.31 -18.49 -2.99
C GLN A 75 -11.26 -17.30 -2.82
N ALA A 76 -10.75 -16.06 -2.87
CA ALA A 76 -11.57 -14.84 -2.84
C ALA A 76 -12.53 -14.77 -4.02
N ASP A 77 -12.05 -15.14 -5.20
CA ASP A 77 -12.86 -15.20 -6.42
C ASP A 77 -14.01 -16.22 -6.33
N ARG A 78 -13.92 -17.22 -5.45
CA ARG A 78 -14.91 -18.31 -5.33
C ARG A 78 -15.89 -18.14 -4.17
N ARG A 79 -15.43 -17.57 -3.05
CA ARG A 79 -16.21 -17.52 -1.80
C ARG A 79 -16.85 -16.16 -1.53
N GLY A 80 -16.50 -15.13 -2.32
CA GLY A 80 -16.94 -13.76 -2.10
C GLY A 80 -15.85 -12.92 -1.44
N ALA A 81 -15.67 -11.69 -1.92
CA ALA A 81 -14.59 -10.82 -1.50
C ALA A 81 -14.69 -10.40 -0.03
N ARG A 82 -15.91 -10.18 0.47
CA ARG A 82 -16.18 -9.79 1.86
C ARG A 82 -15.68 -10.85 2.85
N GLU A 83 -16.05 -12.09 2.62
CA GLU A 83 -15.75 -13.23 3.50
C GLU A 83 -14.25 -13.48 3.58
N VAL A 84 -13.54 -13.31 2.46
CA VAL A 84 -12.08 -13.44 2.45
C VAL A 84 -11.39 -12.29 3.16
N VAL A 85 -11.86 -11.04 3.04
CA VAL A 85 -11.30 -9.94 3.85
C VAL A 85 -11.51 -10.19 5.34
N ILE A 86 -12.69 -10.69 5.75
CA ILE A 86 -12.97 -11.03 7.15
C ILE A 86 -12.03 -12.15 7.62
N ALA A 87 -11.91 -13.24 6.88
CA ALA A 87 -11.03 -14.35 7.23
C ALA A 87 -9.56 -13.93 7.31
N ALA A 88 -9.12 -13.07 6.39
CA ALA A 88 -7.78 -12.49 6.40
C ALA A 88 -7.54 -11.62 7.64
N MET A 89 -8.48 -10.75 8.00
CA MET A 89 -8.39 -9.94 9.23
C MET A 89 -8.36 -10.80 10.50
N LEU A 90 -9.12 -11.89 10.55
CA LEU A 90 -9.06 -12.84 11.67
C LEU A 90 -7.70 -13.55 11.73
N LEU A 91 -7.12 -13.90 10.58
CA LEU A 91 -5.78 -14.49 10.50
C LEU A 91 -4.70 -13.50 10.96
N GLU A 92 -4.83 -12.22 10.57
CA GLU A 92 -3.97 -11.13 11.03
C GLU A 92 -4.12 -10.87 12.54
N ALA A 93 -5.33 -10.98 13.10
CA ALA A 93 -5.55 -10.90 14.55
C ALA A 93 -4.86 -12.05 15.30
N VAL A 94 -4.94 -13.28 14.79
CA VAL A 94 -4.25 -14.45 15.35
C VAL A 94 -2.73 -14.24 15.30
N ALA A 95 -2.20 -13.76 14.18
CA ALA A 95 -0.78 -13.45 14.07
C ALA A 95 -0.36 -12.32 15.04
N SER A 96 -1.16 -11.26 15.15
CA SER A 96 -0.90 -10.13 16.04
C SER A 96 -0.80 -10.59 17.50
N VAL A 97 -1.76 -11.37 18.02
CA VAL A 97 -1.64 -11.97 19.38
C VAL A 97 -0.43 -12.92 19.47
N GLY A 98 -0.18 -13.69 18.42
CA GLY A 98 0.97 -14.60 18.33
C GLY A 98 2.32 -13.91 18.55
N LEU A 99 2.44 -12.61 18.25
CA LEU A 99 3.65 -11.84 18.52
C LEU A 99 4.03 -11.83 20.00
N LEU A 100 3.08 -11.96 20.93
CA LEU A 100 3.35 -12.02 22.37
C LEU A 100 4.11 -13.29 22.80
N LEU A 101 4.03 -14.34 21.98
CA LEU A 101 4.70 -15.62 22.17
C LEU A 101 6.12 -15.64 21.58
N VAL A 102 6.49 -14.63 20.79
CA VAL A 102 7.81 -14.57 20.15
C VAL A 102 8.90 -14.44 21.21
N ARG A 103 9.82 -15.42 21.20
CA ARG A 103 11.04 -15.45 22.03
C ARG A 103 12.30 -15.75 21.20
N ASP A 104 12.11 -16.18 19.96
CA ASP A 104 13.16 -16.60 19.04
C ASP A 104 12.76 -16.30 17.59
N VAL A 105 13.73 -16.39 16.68
CA VAL A 105 13.54 -16.04 15.27
C VAL A 105 12.58 -16.98 14.53
N TRP A 106 12.50 -18.26 14.91
CA TRP A 106 11.63 -19.23 14.23
C TRP A 106 10.17 -18.99 14.55
N THR A 107 9.87 -18.70 15.81
CA THR A 107 8.53 -18.26 16.23
C THR A 107 8.14 -16.96 15.51
N LEU A 108 9.08 -16.02 15.36
CA LEU A 108 8.84 -14.80 14.58
C LEU A 108 8.55 -15.10 13.10
N ILE A 109 9.33 -15.98 12.46
CA ILE A 109 9.12 -16.35 11.04
C ILE A 109 7.72 -16.94 10.86
N LEU A 110 7.29 -17.84 11.75
CA LEU A 110 5.95 -18.43 11.70
C LEU A 110 4.86 -17.36 11.81
N VAL A 111 4.94 -16.50 12.83
CA VAL A 111 3.96 -15.43 13.07
C VAL A 111 3.92 -14.43 11.90
N ALA A 112 5.10 -13.99 11.43
CA ALA A 112 5.23 -13.07 10.31
C ALA A 112 4.70 -13.68 9.00
N THR A 113 4.88 -14.99 8.80
CA THR A 113 4.29 -15.72 7.67
C THR A 113 2.78 -15.66 7.71
N VAL A 114 2.17 -16.01 8.86
CA VAL A 114 0.71 -15.97 9.03
C VAL A 114 0.16 -14.56 8.79
N ALA A 115 0.83 -13.54 9.34
CA ALA A 115 0.45 -12.14 9.11
C ALA A 115 0.53 -11.76 7.62
N ALA A 116 1.61 -12.14 6.92
CA ALA A 116 1.81 -11.83 5.52
C ALA A 116 0.77 -12.52 4.61
N ILE A 117 0.39 -13.76 4.92
CA ILE A 117 -0.69 -14.49 4.25
C ILE A 117 -2.01 -13.73 4.38
N GLY A 118 -2.35 -13.29 5.60
CA GLY A 118 -3.55 -12.48 5.86
C GLY A 118 -3.53 -11.17 5.07
N ARG A 119 -2.44 -10.40 5.17
CA ARG A 119 -2.28 -9.13 4.45
C ARG A 119 -2.46 -9.28 2.94
N ALA A 120 -1.83 -10.30 2.35
CA ALA A 120 -1.95 -10.57 0.92
C ALA A 120 -3.41 -10.85 0.51
N GLY A 121 -4.12 -11.69 1.28
CA GLY A 121 -5.54 -11.99 1.02
C GLY A 121 -6.46 -10.78 1.21
N SER A 122 -6.24 -9.98 2.26
CA SER A 122 -6.97 -8.75 2.54
C SER A 122 -6.80 -7.72 1.42
N GLY A 123 -5.56 -7.52 0.95
CA GLY A 123 -5.23 -6.59 -0.14
C GLY A 123 -5.92 -6.95 -1.45
N SER A 124 -5.84 -8.23 -1.87
CA SER A 124 -6.47 -8.68 -3.11
C SER A 124 -8.00 -8.58 -3.06
N ALA A 125 -8.60 -8.99 -1.95
CA ALA A 125 -10.06 -9.06 -1.82
C ALA A 125 -10.69 -7.66 -1.61
N ARG A 126 -10.00 -6.72 -0.95
CA ARG A 126 -10.47 -5.32 -0.84
C ARG A 126 -10.56 -4.63 -2.20
N GLY A 127 -9.64 -4.92 -3.12
CA GLY A 127 -9.72 -4.40 -4.49
C GLY A 127 -11.00 -4.85 -5.20
N ALA A 128 -11.37 -6.12 -5.06
CA ALA A 128 -12.63 -6.65 -5.60
C ALA A 128 -13.87 -6.03 -4.92
N MET A 129 -13.86 -5.85 -3.60
CA MET A 129 -14.96 -5.19 -2.88
C MET A 129 -15.20 -3.77 -3.37
N ILE A 130 -14.15 -2.98 -3.64
CA ILE A 130 -14.29 -1.63 -4.21
C ILE A 130 -15.00 -1.70 -5.57
N GLY A 131 -14.67 -2.69 -6.40
CA GLY A 131 -15.33 -2.89 -7.69
C GLY A 131 -16.84 -3.18 -7.58
N VAL A 132 -17.27 -3.92 -6.54
CA VAL A 132 -18.68 -4.26 -6.32
C VAL A 132 -19.46 -3.15 -5.62
N LEU A 133 -18.83 -2.45 -4.67
CA LEU A 133 -19.48 -1.43 -3.83
C LEU A 133 -19.46 -0.03 -4.44
N ALA A 134 -18.58 0.23 -5.40
CA ALA A 134 -18.61 1.48 -6.12
C ALA A 134 -19.79 1.52 -7.09
N GLU A 135 -20.42 2.68 -7.18
CA GLU A 135 -21.34 2.97 -8.28
C GLU A 135 -20.58 2.85 -9.62
N GLU A 136 -21.30 2.55 -10.70
CA GLU A 136 -20.72 2.45 -12.05
C GLU A 136 -19.86 3.69 -12.38
N GLY A 137 -18.60 3.46 -12.75
CA GLY A 137 -17.64 4.52 -13.05
C GLY A 137 -17.07 5.27 -11.83
N LYS A 138 -17.49 4.98 -10.59
CA LYS A 138 -17.03 5.68 -9.37
C LYS A 138 -16.02 4.90 -8.51
N GLY A 139 -15.51 3.77 -8.99
CA GLY A 139 -14.54 2.94 -8.27
C GLY A 139 -13.24 3.65 -7.90
N ALA A 140 -12.72 4.49 -8.81
CA ALA A 140 -11.55 5.32 -8.54
C ALA A 140 -11.80 6.32 -7.41
N ALA A 141 -12.97 6.95 -7.37
CA ALA A 141 -13.32 7.92 -6.32
C ALA A 141 -13.43 7.26 -4.94
N LEU A 142 -14.13 6.11 -4.84
CA LEU A 142 -14.24 5.35 -3.60
C LEU A 142 -12.86 4.93 -3.07
N ARG A 143 -11.98 4.45 -3.95
CA ARG A 143 -10.62 4.08 -3.58
C ARG A 143 -9.78 5.25 -3.11
N THR A 144 -9.83 6.36 -3.84
CA THR A 144 -9.16 7.60 -3.47
C THR A 144 -9.59 8.05 -2.06
N TYR A 145 -10.89 7.97 -1.77
CA TYR A 145 -11.41 8.24 -0.44
C TYR A 145 -10.88 7.24 0.61
N LEU A 146 -10.95 5.93 0.34
CA LEU A 146 -10.44 4.91 1.25
C LEU A 146 -8.94 5.06 1.54
N ARG A 147 -8.14 5.49 0.56
CA ARG A 147 -6.70 5.74 0.75
C ARG A 147 -6.44 6.97 1.64
N ALA A 148 -7.27 8.01 1.53
CA ALA A 148 -7.22 9.14 2.45
C ALA A 148 -7.54 8.67 3.88
N VAL A 149 -8.60 7.88 4.05
CA VAL A 149 -8.98 7.28 5.34
C VAL A 149 -7.88 6.39 5.91
N THR A 150 -7.21 5.58 5.07
CA THR A 150 -6.06 4.76 5.47
C THR A 150 -4.97 5.62 6.09
N ASN A 151 -4.60 6.71 5.43
CA ASN A 151 -3.54 7.60 5.90
C ASN A 151 -3.93 8.38 7.16
N VAL A 152 -5.20 8.75 7.33
CA VAL A 152 -5.71 9.29 8.59
C VAL A 152 -5.54 8.27 9.72
N GLY A 153 -5.97 7.02 9.50
CA GLY A 153 -5.82 5.97 10.51
C GLY A 153 -4.35 5.69 10.85
N LEU A 154 -3.48 5.62 9.84
CA LEU A 154 -2.03 5.49 10.04
C LEU A 154 -1.49 6.63 10.92
N ALA A 155 -1.82 7.88 10.60
CA ALA A 155 -1.37 9.05 11.37
C ALA A 155 -1.81 8.96 12.85
N VAL A 156 -3.06 8.57 13.11
CA VAL A 156 -3.57 8.35 14.47
C VAL A 156 -2.83 7.22 15.18
N GLY A 157 -2.62 6.09 14.50
CA GLY A 157 -1.86 4.96 15.02
C GLY A 157 -0.42 5.31 15.39
N MET A 158 0.27 6.09 14.54
CA MET A 158 1.63 6.56 14.78
C MET A 158 1.74 7.50 15.99
N LEU A 159 0.73 8.34 16.23
CA LEU A 159 0.66 9.14 17.46
C LEU A 159 0.53 8.23 18.70
N GLY A 160 -0.27 7.17 18.61
CA GLY A 160 -0.33 6.14 19.65
C GLY A 160 1.02 5.44 19.87
N ALA A 161 1.74 5.13 18.78
CA ALA A 161 3.06 4.52 18.86
C ALA A 161 4.07 5.42 19.54
N ALA A 162 4.03 6.74 19.30
CA ALA A 162 4.89 7.70 19.98
C ALA A 162 4.70 7.64 21.51
N VAL A 163 3.46 7.47 22.00
CA VAL A 163 3.18 7.29 23.43
C VAL A 163 3.77 5.97 23.94
N VAL A 164 3.57 4.86 23.21
CA VAL A 164 4.14 3.55 23.57
C VAL A 164 5.66 3.62 23.68
N LEU A 165 6.31 4.27 22.71
CA LEU A 165 7.76 4.44 22.67
C LEU A 165 8.28 5.42 23.72
N ALA A 166 7.52 6.44 24.09
CA ALA A 166 7.89 7.35 25.17
C ALA A 166 7.84 6.65 26.55
N VAL A 167 6.88 5.73 26.74
CA VAL A 167 6.78 4.92 27.96
C VAL A 167 7.83 3.81 28.00
N ASP A 168 8.20 3.23 26.85
CA ASP A 168 9.26 2.21 26.68
C ASP A 168 9.22 1.08 27.73
N SER A 169 8.03 0.53 27.96
CA SER A 169 7.82 -0.56 28.92
C SER A 169 7.13 -1.76 28.29
N ARG A 170 7.42 -2.96 28.81
CA ARG A 170 6.78 -4.19 28.35
C ARG A 170 5.24 -4.13 28.38
N PRO A 171 4.57 -3.63 29.44
CA PRO A 171 3.12 -3.45 29.42
C PRO A 171 2.63 -2.55 28.29
N ALA A 172 3.33 -1.46 27.99
CA ALA A 172 2.96 -0.55 26.89
C ALA A 172 3.03 -1.26 25.53
N TYR A 173 4.06 -2.07 25.29
CA TYR A 173 4.15 -2.87 24.07
C TYR A 173 3.11 -4.00 23.99
N VAL A 174 2.74 -4.61 25.11
CA VAL A 174 1.66 -5.61 25.14
C VAL A 174 0.32 -4.94 24.80
N VAL A 175 0.02 -3.78 25.40
CA VAL A 175 -1.18 -2.99 25.08
C VAL A 175 -1.20 -2.60 23.61
N MET A 176 -0.04 -2.24 23.04
CA MET A 176 0.11 -1.94 21.62
C MET A 176 -0.33 -3.11 20.73
N VAL A 177 0.21 -4.31 20.98
CA VAL A 177 -0.12 -5.54 20.22
C VAL A 177 -1.59 -5.93 20.40
N LEU A 178 -2.11 -5.84 21.63
CA LEU A 178 -3.52 -6.14 21.90
C LEU A 178 -4.45 -5.11 21.24
N THR A 179 -4.06 -3.84 21.17
CA THR A 179 -4.82 -2.81 20.45
C THR A 179 -4.89 -3.13 18.97
N ASP A 180 -3.76 -3.46 18.34
CA ASP A 180 -3.71 -3.88 16.94
C ASP A 180 -4.61 -5.10 16.68
N THR A 181 -4.53 -6.14 17.53
CA THR A 181 -5.43 -7.29 17.50
C THR A 181 -6.90 -6.88 17.56
N VAL A 182 -7.28 -6.02 18.53
CA VAL A 182 -8.66 -5.56 18.68
C VAL A 182 -9.11 -4.78 17.45
N THR A 183 -8.23 -3.99 16.83
CA THR A 183 -8.60 -3.27 15.60
C THR A 183 -8.91 -4.22 14.45
N PHE A 184 -8.18 -5.32 14.29
CA PHE A 184 -8.53 -6.36 13.31
C PHE A 184 -9.91 -6.98 13.58
N LEU A 185 -10.18 -7.35 14.84
CA LEU A 185 -11.45 -7.96 15.24
C LEU A 185 -12.64 -7.01 15.03
N VAL A 186 -12.49 -5.74 15.44
CA VAL A 186 -13.53 -4.71 15.26
C VAL A 186 -13.73 -4.42 13.78
N ALA A 187 -12.67 -4.29 13.00
CA ALA A 187 -12.76 -4.03 11.57
C ALA A 187 -13.44 -5.19 10.81
N ALA A 188 -13.17 -6.44 11.21
CA ALA A 188 -13.86 -7.62 10.71
C ALA A 188 -15.36 -7.63 11.11
N ALA A 189 -15.68 -7.31 12.36
CA ALA A 189 -17.06 -7.21 12.84
C ALA A 189 -17.86 -6.09 12.14
N VAL A 190 -17.22 -4.96 11.83
CA VAL A 190 -17.83 -3.89 11.02
C VAL A 190 -18.13 -4.37 9.61
N LEU A 191 -17.19 -5.08 8.96
CA LEU A 191 -17.44 -5.66 7.63
C LEU A 191 -18.48 -6.78 7.65
N ALA A 192 -18.61 -7.49 8.77
CA ALA A 192 -19.64 -8.51 8.92
C ALA A 192 -21.07 -7.92 8.85
N ARG A 193 -21.24 -6.60 9.06
CA ARG A 193 -22.53 -5.92 8.88
C ARG A 193 -22.87 -5.65 7.41
N LEU A 194 -21.90 -5.77 6.51
CA LEU A 194 -22.14 -5.66 5.08
C LEU A 194 -22.91 -6.91 4.61
N PRO A 195 -23.89 -6.78 3.68
CA PRO A 195 -24.49 -7.93 3.04
C PRO A 195 -23.45 -8.80 2.32
N HIS A 196 -23.75 -10.08 2.13
CA HIS A 196 -22.92 -10.97 1.33
C HIS A 196 -22.72 -10.36 -0.07
N LEU A 197 -21.46 -10.27 -0.51
CA LEU A 197 -21.12 -9.79 -1.83
C LEU A 197 -20.93 -11.00 -2.74
N PRO A 198 -21.77 -11.17 -3.78
CA PRO A 198 -21.69 -12.34 -4.63
C PRO A 198 -20.30 -12.42 -5.28
N PRO A 199 -19.76 -13.64 -5.47
CA PRO A 199 -18.51 -13.83 -6.19
C PRO A 199 -18.60 -13.18 -7.58
N THR A 200 -17.63 -12.35 -7.93
CA THR A 200 -17.53 -11.73 -9.25
C THR A 200 -17.18 -12.73 -10.35
N ARG A 201 -16.74 -13.95 -9.99
CA ARG A 201 -16.38 -15.02 -10.92
C ARG A 201 -17.46 -16.09 -10.95
N THR A 202 -18.22 -16.17 -12.03
CA THR A 202 -19.11 -17.32 -12.31
C THR A 202 -18.29 -18.51 -12.79
N ALA A 203 -18.66 -19.73 -12.40
CA ALA A 203 -17.91 -20.97 -12.67
C ALA A 203 -17.51 -21.16 -14.16
N GLY A 204 -18.31 -20.65 -15.11
CA GLY A 204 -18.01 -20.70 -16.55
C GLY A 204 -16.82 -19.84 -16.99
N SER A 205 -16.53 -18.73 -16.30
CA SER A 205 -15.41 -17.82 -16.63
C SER A 205 -14.03 -18.37 -16.22
N ALA A 206 -13.97 -19.22 -15.20
CA ALA A 206 -12.73 -19.85 -14.74
C ALA A 206 -12.19 -20.89 -15.73
N GLN A 207 -13.08 -21.52 -16.49
CA GLN A 207 -12.73 -22.52 -17.51
C GLN A 207 -12.22 -21.87 -18.79
N ALA A 208 -12.74 -20.69 -19.14
CA ALA A 208 -12.30 -19.90 -20.30
C ALA A 208 -10.97 -19.17 -20.08
N ALA A 209 -10.69 -18.70 -18.85
CA ALA A 209 -9.51 -17.86 -18.56
C ALA A 209 -8.17 -18.62 -18.55
N GLY A 210 -8.16 -19.95 -18.43
CA GLY A 210 -6.93 -20.73 -18.26
C GLY A 210 -6.24 -20.49 -16.91
N ARG A 211 -5.61 -21.54 -16.35
CA ARG A 211 -5.05 -21.50 -14.98
C ARG A 211 -3.88 -20.54 -14.76
N TRP A 212 -3.24 -20.01 -15.82
CA TRP A 212 -1.98 -19.26 -15.73
C TRP A 212 -1.86 -18.11 -16.74
N LEU A 213 -2.99 -17.50 -17.11
CA LEU A 213 -3.00 -16.47 -18.15
C LEU A 213 -2.15 -15.26 -17.78
N ALA A 214 -2.29 -14.75 -16.55
CA ALA A 214 -1.53 -13.59 -16.07
C ALA A 214 -0.01 -13.85 -16.04
N LEU A 215 0.42 -15.06 -15.65
CA LEU A 215 1.84 -15.45 -15.63
C LEU A 215 2.45 -15.65 -17.03
N ARG A 216 1.61 -15.74 -18.07
CA ARG A 216 2.07 -15.83 -19.46
C ARG A 216 2.02 -14.49 -20.19
N ASP A 217 1.35 -13.49 -19.62
CA ASP A 217 1.26 -12.15 -20.19
C ASP A 217 2.54 -11.36 -19.90
N ARG A 218 3.51 -11.47 -20.81
CA ARG A 218 4.82 -10.81 -20.70
C ARG A 218 4.73 -9.29 -20.56
N ARG A 219 3.74 -8.64 -21.17
CA ARG A 219 3.59 -7.19 -21.10
C ARG A 219 3.07 -6.77 -19.73
N TYR A 220 2.12 -7.53 -19.18
CA TYR A 220 1.63 -7.29 -17.83
C TYR A 220 2.69 -7.62 -16.77
N LEU A 221 3.49 -8.66 -16.99
CA LEU A 221 4.65 -8.97 -16.14
C LEU A 221 5.70 -7.85 -16.17
N ALA A 222 5.96 -7.27 -17.34
CA ALA A 222 6.86 -6.11 -17.45
C ALA A 222 6.30 -4.89 -16.70
N PHE A 223 5.00 -4.62 -16.80
CA PHE A 223 4.32 -3.58 -16.02
C PHE A 223 4.41 -3.86 -14.52
N THR A 224 4.17 -5.10 -14.12
CA THR A 224 4.26 -5.54 -12.73
C THR A 224 5.67 -5.32 -12.20
N ALA A 225 6.71 -5.75 -12.93
CA ALA A 225 8.09 -5.53 -12.52
C ALA A 225 8.43 -4.04 -12.38
N ALA A 226 8.06 -3.22 -13.36
CA ALA A 226 8.31 -1.78 -13.32
C ALA A 226 7.56 -1.08 -12.18
N SER A 227 6.27 -1.36 -12.01
CA SER A 227 5.47 -0.79 -10.92
C SER A 227 5.90 -1.30 -9.54
N SER A 228 6.44 -2.51 -9.46
CA SER A 228 7.03 -3.04 -8.24
C SER A 228 8.31 -2.30 -7.88
N VAL A 229 9.23 -2.10 -8.82
CA VAL A 229 10.43 -1.28 -8.58
C VAL A 229 10.05 0.15 -8.17
N ALA A 230 9.04 0.75 -8.81
CA ALA A 230 8.56 2.08 -8.43
C ALA A 230 7.99 2.13 -6.99
N SER A 231 7.54 0.99 -6.44
CA SER A 231 7.02 0.91 -5.06
C SER A 231 8.11 0.98 -3.98
N LEU A 232 9.40 0.86 -4.34
CA LEU A 232 10.52 1.06 -3.40
C LEU A 232 10.42 2.38 -2.64
N GLN A 233 9.74 3.36 -3.23
CA GLN A 233 9.51 4.66 -2.62
C GLN A 233 8.83 4.60 -1.23
N TYR A 234 7.91 3.67 -1.00
CA TYR A 234 7.23 3.51 0.30
C TYR A 234 8.23 3.18 1.42
N TRP A 235 9.25 2.37 1.09
CA TRP A 235 10.23 1.88 2.05
C TRP A 235 11.31 2.92 2.38
N VAL A 236 11.46 3.95 1.55
CA VAL A 236 12.39 5.06 1.82
C VAL A 236 11.96 5.83 3.05
N LEU A 237 10.68 6.19 3.18
CA LEU A 237 10.19 6.91 4.36
C LEU A 237 10.16 6.03 5.61
N VAL A 238 9.76 4.77 5.47
CA VAL A 238 9.57 3.88 6.64
C VAL A 238 10.89 3.29 7.16
N GLN A 239 11.88 3.07 6.30
CA GLN A 239 13.12 2.36 6.67
C GLN A 239 14.37 3.24 6.57
N ALA A 240 14.69 3.81 5.39
CA ALA A 240 15.94 4.57 5.24
C ALA A 240 15.91 5.91 5.97
N LEU A 241 14.83 6.67 5.86
CA LEU A 241 14.81 8.05 6.36
C LEU A 241 14.98 8.14 7.88
N PRO A 242 14.31 7.30 8.72
CA PRO A 242 14.53 7.29 10.16
C PRO A 242 15.99 7.00 10.53
N VAL A 243 16.59 6.00 9.88
CA VAL A 243 17.99 5.61 10.09
C VAL A 243 18.94 6.73 9.67
N TRP A 244 18.68 7.36 8.52
CA TRP A 244 19.47 8.49 8.03
C TRP A 244 19.44 9.68 8.99
N ILE A 245 18.24 10.05 9.47
CA ILE A 245 18.05 11.15 10.44
C ILE A 245 18.92 10.90 11.67
N VAL A 246 18.86 9.69 12.23
CA VAL A 246 19.56 9.34 13.47
C VAL A 246 21.08 9.25 13.29
N LEU A 247 21.55 8.68 12.17
CA LEU A 247 22.97 8.37 11.98
C LEU A 247 23.76 9.46 11.24
N ARG A 248 23.11 10.28 10.42
CA ARG A 248 23.80 11.12 9.42
C ARG A 248 23.40 12.60 9.46
N THR A 249 22.51 13.00 10.37
CA THR A 249 22.02 14.38 10.44
C THR A 249 22.14 14.97 11.84
N ALA A 250 22.06 16.30 11.93
CA ALA A 250 22.01 17.03 13.19
C ALA A 250 20.58 17.24 13.71
N ALA A 251 19.55 16.66 13.06
CA ALA A 251 18.17 16.84 13.47
C ALA A 251 17.87 16.12 14.79
N PRO A 252 16.91 16.63 15.59
CA PRO A 252 16.39 15.88 16.74
C PRO A 252 15.87 14.50 16.33
N ARG A 253 16.09 13.48 17.16
CA ARG A 253 15.62 12.11 16.88
C ARG A 253 14.11 12.00 16.69
N SER A 254 13.34 12.92 17.30
CA SER A 254 11.88 13.04 17.12
C SER A 254 11.48 13.31 15.67
N MET A 255 12.39 13.82 14.84
CA MET A 255 12.15 14.07 13.42
C MET A 255 11.80 12.78 12.67
N ALA A 256 12.33 11.62 13.08
CA ALA A 256 12.00 10.33 12.46
C ALA A 256 10.51 9.98 12.54
N ALA A 257 9.84 10.32 13.65
CA ALA A 257 8.39 10.17 13.79
C ALA A 257 7.62 11.30 13.10
N LEU A 258 8.12 12.54 13.22
CA LEU A 258 7.46 13.71 12.63
C LEU A 258 7.35 13.62 11.12
N VAL A 259 8.41 13.17 10.41
CA VAL A 259 8.38 13.04 8.94
C VAL A 259 7.34 12.03 8.47
N LEU A 260 7.20 10.90 9.17
CA LEU A 260 6.18 9.90 8.86
C LEU A 260 4.77 10.44 9.09
N PHE A 261 4.56 11.13 10.22
CA PHE A 261 3.29 11.78 10.52
C PHE A 261 2.92 12.84 9.47
N VAL A 262 3.86 13.72 9.11
CA VAL A 262 3.66 14.74 8.07
C VAL A 262 3.37 14.10 6.73
N ALA A 263 4.05 13.01 6.38
CA ALA A 263 3.79 12.28 5.14
C ALA A 263 2.35 11.76 5.10
N ALA A 264 1.92 11.03 6.14
CA ALA A 264 0.57 10.49 6.22
C ALA A 264 -0.50 11.58 6.18
N VAL A 265 -0.33 12.69 6.92
CA VAL A 265 -1.26 13.83 6.86
C VAL A 265 -1.29 14.47 5.47
N THR A 266 -0.12 14.64 4.84
CA THR A 266 -0.03 15.21 3.50
C THR A 266 -0.73 14.34 2.48
N VAL A 267 -0.51 13.03 2.50
CA VAL A 267 -1.23 12.08 1.64
C VAL A 267 -2.73 12.17 1.93
N ALA A 268 -3.17 12.09 3.19
CA ALA A 268 -4.59 12.16 3.54
C ALA A 268 -5.29 13.42 2.98
N VAL A 269 -4.66 14.58 3.09
CA VAL A 269 -5.21 15.87 2.64
C VAL A 269 -5.14 16.02 1.12
N THR A 270 -4.03 15.60 0.50
CA THR A 270 -3.78 15.82 -0.93
C THR A 270 -4.31 14.70 -1.83
N GLN A 271 -4.61 13.52 -1.29
CA GLN A 271 -5.04 12.33 -2.04
C GLN A 271 -6.23 12.63 -2.97
N ILE A 272 -7.29 13.26 -2.46
CA ILE A 272 -8.48 13.56 -3.25
C ILE A 272 -8.20 14.62 -4.31
N PRO A 273 -7.71 15.83 -3.99
CA PRO A 273 -7.48 16.87 -5.00
C PRO A 273 -6.42 16.49 -6.05
N ALA A 274 -5.35 15.79 -5.66
CA ALA A 274 -4.24 15.51 -6.57
C ALA A 274 -4.51 14.36 -7.55
N THR A 275 -5.57 13.57 -7.35
CA THR A 275 -5.93 12.44 -8.22
C THR A 275 -7.17 12.69 -9.10
N ARG A 276 -7.83 13.86 -8.98
CA ARG A 276 -9.04 14.18 -9.77
C ARG A 276 -8.81 14.23 -11.28
N SER A 277 -7.57 14.50 -11.69
CA SER A 277 -7.18 14.59 -13.10
C SER A 277 -6.98 13.22 -13.76
N ILE A 278 -7.13 12.12 -13.01
CA ILE A 278 -7.10 10.77 -13.55
C ILE A 278 -8.48 10.44 -14.11
N ASP A 279 -8.58 10.47 -15.43
CA ASP A 279 -9.76 10.14 -16.22
C ASP A 279 -9.58 8.83 -17.03
N GLY A 280 -8.43 8.18 -16.91
CA GLY A 280 -8.17 6.88 -17.52
C GLY A 280 -6.68 6.48 -17.55
N PRO A 281 -6.33 5.42 -18.30
CA PRO A 281 -5.00 4.82 -18.27
C PRO A 281 -3.88 5.78 -18.71
N ARG A 282 -4.16 6.62 -19.72
CA ARG A 282 -3.19 7.59 -20.26
C ARG A 282 -2.85 8.71 -19.27
N THR A 283 -3.81 9.20 -18.49
CA THR A 283 -3.56 10.23 -17.47
C THR A 283 -2.91 9.62 -16.24
N ALA A 284 -3.33 8.43 -15.82
CA ALA A 284 -2.67 7.62 -14.79
C ALA A 284 -1.19 7.37 -15.10
N ALA A 285 -0.87 6.89 -16.30
CA ALA A 285 0.49 6.68 -16.78
C ALA A 285 1.34 7.97 -16.76
N ARG A 286 0.74 9.10 -17.17
CA ARG A 286 1.42 10.41 -17.14
C ARG A 286 1.74 10.87 -15.73
N LEU A 287 0.82 10.72 -14.78
CA LEU A 287 1.06 11.08 -13.39
C LEU A 287 2.10 10.17 -12.74
N LEU A 288 2.07 8.86 -13.02
CA LEU A 288 3.08 7.91 -12.57
C LEU A 288 4.47 8.20 -13.14
N ALA A 289 4.58 8.65 -14.39
CA ALA A 289 5.85 9.11 -14.94
C ALA A 289 6.32 10.41 -14.25
N ARG A 290 5.41 11.34 -13.97
CA ARG A 290 5.71 12.62 -13.32
C ARG A 290 6.06 12.48 -11.84
N SER A 291 5.62 11.43 -11.14
CA SER A 291 6.03 11.19 -9.76
C SER A 291 7.54 10.89 -9.64
N GLY A 292 8.14 10.28 -10.67
CA GLY A 292 9.58 9.98 -10.69
C GLY A 292 10.48 11.18 -10.42
N PRO A 293 10.44 12.23 -11.27
CA PRO A 293 11.22 13.46 -11.04
C PRO A 293 10.96 14.13 -9.68
N LEU A 294 9.74 14.06 -9.15
CA LEU A 294 9.44 14.58 -7.81
C LEU A 294 10.11 13.74 -6.71
N PHE A 295 10.14 12.41 -6.83
CA PHE A 295 10.93 11.56 -5.94
C PHE A 295 12.42 11.91 -6.02
N LEU A 296 12.95 12.16 -7.21
CA LEU A 296 14.33 12.60 -7.39
C LEU A 296 14.63 13.89 -6.64
N VAL A 297 13.77 14.91 -6.79
CA VAL A 297 13.90 16.15 -6.02
C VAL A 297 13.84 15.87 -4.51
N ALA A 298 12.82 15.14 -4.06
CA ALA A 298 12.65 14.83 -2.64
C ALA A 298 13.87 14.10 -2.05
N TRP A 299 14.42 13.11 -2.75
CA TRP A 299 15.51 12.28 -2.24
C TRP A 299 16.87 12.98 -2.32
N ILE A 300 17.06 13.89 -3.28
CA ILE A 300 18.19 14.82 -3.25
C ILE A 300 18.11 15.71 -2.01
N LEU A 301 16.93 16.27 -1.70
CA LEU A 301 16.76 17.08 -0.48
C LEU A 301 17.00 16.26 0.80
N MET A 302 16.55 15.00 0.86
CA MET A 302 16.85 14.09 1.97
C MET A 302 18.36 13.82 2.07
N ALA A 303 19.06 13.57 0.96
CA ALA A 303 20.50 13.37 0.94
C ALA A 303 21.29 14.61 1.38
N LEU A 304 20.83 15.81 0.97
CA LEU A 304 21.44 17.08 1.37
C LEU A 304 21.21 17.44 2.84
N SER A 305 20.28 16.76 3.53
CA SER A 305 20.03 16.97 4.96
C SER A 305 21.19 16.54 5.87
N SER A 306 22.13 15.71 5.37
CA SER A 306 23.35 15.35 6.10
C SER A 306 24.42 16.44 5.96
N GLY A 307 24.90 17.00 7.06
CA GLY A 307 25.99 18.00 7.08
C GLY A 307 25.60 19.43 7.45
N PRO A 308 24.45 19.98 7.01
CA PRO A 308 23.97 21.28 7.47
C PRO A 308 23.69 21.35 8.97
N SER A 309 23.43 22.56 9.47
CA SER A 309 22.98 22.78 10.85
C SER A 309 21.59 22.19 11.10
N ALA A 310 21.25 21.94 12.37
CA ALA A 310 20.00 21.29 12.77
C ALA A 310 18.74 21.93 12.14
N TRP A 311 18.64 23.27 12.13
CA TRP A 311 17.50 23.99 11.55
C TRP A 311 17.40 23.81 10.03
N VAL A 312 18.53 23.84 9.33
CA VAL A 312 18.56 23.63 7.87
C VAL A 312 18.19 22.18 7.54
N THR A 313 18.70 21.21 8.30
CA THR A 313 18.31 19.80 8.17
C THR A 313 16.81 19.62 8.37
N VAL A 314 16.22 20.22 9.42
CA VAL A 314 14.77 20.16 9.68
C VAL A 314 13.98 20.71 8.48
N ALA A 315 14.35 21.88 7.97
CA ALA A 315 13.67 22.49 6.83
C ALA A 315 13.77 21.61 5.56
N LEU A 316 14.96 21.07 5.26
CA LEU A 316 15.19 20.17 4.13
C LEU A 316 14.32 18.91 4.23
N LEU A 317 14.27 18.28 5.41
CA LEU A 317 13.48 17.07 5.65
C LEU A 317 11.98 17.33 5.48
N LEU A 318 11.46 18.43 6.04
CA LEU A 318 10.04 18.78 5.90
C LEU A 318 9.65 19.04 4.44
N VAL A 319 10.45 19.84 3.71
CA VAL A 319 10.19 20.10 2.28
C VAL A 319 10.29 18.81 1.47
N ALA A 320 11.32 18.00 1.73
CA ALA A 320 11.50 16.72 1.04
C ALA A 320 10.31 15.78 1.23
N VAL A 321 9.80 15.68 2.45
CA VAL A 321 8.66 14.82 2.78
C VAL A 321 7.37 15.31 2.13
N LEU A 322 7.14 16.63 2.07
CA LEU A 322 5.99 17.20 1.38
C LEU A 322 6.03 16.88 -0.13
N VAL A 323 7.20 17.06 -0.76
CA VAL A 323 7.39 16.74 -2.19
C VAL A 323 7.24 15.24 -2.44
N HIS A 324 7.84 14.40 -1.59
CA HIS A 324 7.72 12.94 -1.66
C HIS A 324 6.26 12.50 -1.56
N SER A 325 5.50 13.05 -0.60
CA SER A 325 4.10 12.69 -0.36
C SER A 325 3.21 13.03 -1.56
N LEU A 326 3.46 14.16 -2.22
CA LEU A 326 2.74 14.52 -3.45
C LEU A 326 3.06 13.54 -4.60
N ALA A 327 4.33 13.17 -4.75
CA ALA A 327 4.76 12.17 -5.72
C ALA A 327 4.13 10.80 -5.44
N GLU A 328 4.08 10.38 -4.18
CA GLU A 328 3.45 9.15 -3.71
C GLU A 328 1.96 9.08 -4.08
N VAL A 329 1.23 10.20 -3.95
CA VAL A 329 -0.19 10.25 -4.32
C VAL A 329 -0.39 9.89 -5.79
N TRP A 330 0.42 10.48 -6.67
CA TRP A 330 0.39 10.21 -8.11
C TRP A 330 0.88 8.81 -8.47
N GLN A 331 1.96 8.36 -7.85
CA GLN A 331 2.54 7.04 -8.08
C GLN A 331 1.50 5.96 -7.80
N ALA A 332 0.86 6.00 -6.63
CA ALA A 332 -0.03 4.91 -6.24
C ALA A 332 -1.32 4.91 -7.05
N ALA A 333 -1.89 6.10 -7.31
CA ALA A 333 -3.10 6.21 -8.10
C ALA A 333 -2.86 5.75 -9.54
N GLY A 334 -1.70 6.12 -10.12
CA GLY A 334 -1.30 5.68 -11.46
C GLY A 334 -1.04 4.18 -11.54
N THR A 335 -0.26 3.62 -10.60
CA THR A 335 -0.01 2.18 -10.52
C THR A 335 -1.30 1.39 -10.38
N PHE A 336 -2.20 1.85 -9.51
CA PHE A 336 -3.48 1.20 -9.32
C PHE A 336 -4.27 1.16 -10.63
N GLU A 337 -4.51 2.32 -11.26
CA GLU A 337 -5.37 2.42 -12.45
C GLU A 337 -4.84 1.55 -13.59
N LEU A 338 -3.53 1.59 -13.83
CA LEU A 338 -2.89 0.75 -14.83
C LEU A 338 -2.98 -0.75 -14.49
N SER A 339 -2.90 -1.14 -13.21
CA SER A 339 -3.02 -2.55 -12.83
C SER A 339 -4.37 -3.16 -13.20
N PHE A 340 -5.43 -2.35 -13.22
CA PHE A 340 -6.77 -2.77 -13.63
C PHE A 340 -6.98 -2.60 -15.14
N ALA A 341 -6.63 -1.43 -15.68
CA ALA A 341 -6.86 -1.13 -17.09
C ALA A 341 -6.08 -2.04 -18.05
N LEU A 342 -4.89 -2.50 -17.65
CA LEU A 342 -4.06 -3.41 -18.43
C LEU A 342 -4.42 -4.88 -18.17
N ALA A 343 -5.26 -5.18 -17.17
CA ALA A 343 -5.68 -6.54 -16.88
C ALA A 343 -6.79 -7.00 -17.85
N ARG A 344 -6.80 -8.30 -18.16
CA ARG A 344 -7.88 -8.90 -18.95
C ARG A 344 -9.16 -9.04 -18.11
N SER A 345 -10.30 -8.68 -18.69
CA SER A 345 -11.62 -8.73 -18.05
C SER A 345 -11.93 -10.09 -17.41
N GLU A 346 -11.59 -11.16 -18.10
CA GLU A 346 -11.81 -12.57 -17.73
C GLU A 346 -10.94 -13.07 -16.56
N ALA A 347 -9.89 -12.33 -16.18
CA ALA A 347 -8.86 -12.81 -15.25
C ALA A 347 -8.34 -11.74 -14.28
N HIS A 348 -9.12 -10.70 -13.96
CA HIS A 348 -8.71 -9.61 -13.06
C HIS A 348 -8.05 -10.10 -11.76
N GLY A 349 -8.62 -11.11 -11.08
CA GLY A 349 -8.05 -11.67 -9.86
C GLY A 349 -6.64 -12.25 -10.03
N GLN A 350 -6.38 -12.95 -11.14
CA GLN A 350 -5.03 -13.48 -11.43
C GLN A 350 -4.03 -12.35 -11.68
N TYR A 351 -4.43 -11.33 -12.44
CA TYR A 351 -3.58 -10.17 -12.75
C TYR A 351 -3.27 -9.36 -11.48
N GLN A 352 -4.26 -9.10 -10.63
CA GLN A 352 -4.07 -8.43 -9.34
C GLN A 352 -3.19 -9.26 -8.38
N GLY A 353 -3.32 -10.59 -8.41
CA GLY A 353 -2.43 -11.50 -7.68
C GLY A 353 -0.96 -11.37 -8.15
N VAL A 354 -0.73 -11.27 -9.46
CA VAL A 354 0.62 -11.07 -10.02
C VAL A 354 1.22 -9.73 -9.60
N VAL A 355 0.44 -8.65 -9.62
CA VAL A 355 0.89 -7.34 -9.11
C VAL A 355 1.22 -7.41 -7.62
N GLY A 356 0.33 -8.03 -6.82
CA GLY A 356 0.55 -8.24 -5.40
C GLY A 356 1.83 -9.02 -5.09
N LEU A 357 2.16 -10.05 -5.90
CA LEU A 357 3.42 -10.78 -5.78
C LEU A 357 4.64 -9.91 -6.06
N GLY A 358 4.59 -9.10 -7.12
CA GLY A 358 5.68 -8.20 -7.47
C GLY A 358 5.94 -7.18 -6.36
N HIS A 359 4.88 -6.56 -5.84
CA HIS A 359 4.98 -5.62 -4.72
C HIS A 359 5.43 -6.31 -3.43
N GLY A 360 4.91 -7.49 -3.12
CA GLY A 360 5.31 -8.26 -1.94
C GLY A 360 6.77 -8.71 -1.99
N PHE A 361 7.28 -9.09 -3.17
CA PHE A 361 8.69 -9.37 -3.36
C PHE A 361 9.55 -8.13 -3.11
N ILE A 362 9.16 -6.97 -3.66
CA ILE A 362 9.85 -5.71 -3.40
C ILE A 362 9.80 -5.34 -1.92
N GLU A 363 8.65 -5.46 -1.26
CA GLU A 363 8.51 -5.24 0.18
C GLU A 363 9.51 -6.07 0.99
N ALA A 364 9.70 -7.34 0.65
CA ALA A 364 10.63 -8.20 1.36
C ALA A 364 12.10 -7.79 1.17
N VAL A 365 12.51 -7.39 -0.04
CA VAL A 365 13.91 -7.03 -0.34
C VAL A 365 14.21 -5.55 -0.13
N ALA A 366 13.18 -4.70 -0.06
CA ALA A 366 13.31 -3.25 0.00
C ALA A 366 14.15 -2.77 1.19
N PRO A 367 13.99 -3.28 2.43
CA PRO A 367 14.84 -2.86 3.54
C PRO A 367 16.32 -3.01 3.24
N VAL A 368 16.74 -4.14 2.64
CA VAL A 368 18.14 -4.36 2.26
C VAL A 368 18.58 -3.38 1.18
N VAL A 369 17.81 -3.27 0.09
CA VAL A 369 18.14 -2.38 -1.04
C VAL A 369 18.24 -0.92 -0.60
N VAL A 370 17.25 -0.45 0.14
CA VAL A 370 17.10 0.94 0.55
C VAL A 370 18.13 1.31 1.62
N ILE A 371 18.40 0.44 2.58
CA ILE A 371 19.46 0.70 3.58
C ILE A 371 20.84 0.70 2.93
N THR A 372 21.19 -0.32 2.13
CA THR A 372 22.51 -0.40 1.49
C THR A 372 22.77 0.80 0.59
N LEU A 373 21.80 1.19 -0.25
CA LEU A 373 21.99 2.35 -1.12
C LEU A 373 22.01 3.66 -0.32
N CYS A 374 20.96 3.95 0.46
CA CYS A 374 20.81 5.26 1.09
C CYS A 374 21.76 5.47 2.27
N ILE A 375 22.10 4.43 3.04
CA ILE A 375 22.93 4.56 4.25
C ILE A 375 24.40 4.30 3.90
N ASP A 376 24.74 3.14 3.33
CA ASP A 376 26.13 2.78 3.04
C ASP A 376 26.65 3.57 1.82
N GLY A 377 25.86 3.65 0.75
CA GLY A 377 26.16 4.45 -0.44
C GLY A 377 26.06 5.97 -0.24
N GLY A 378 25.56 6.43 0.92
CA GLY A 378 25.45 7.84 1.27
C GLY A 378 24.63 8.65 0.26
N ARG A 379 25.02 9.90 0.01
CA ARG A 379 24.29 10.81 -0.88
C ARG A 379 24.10 10.28 -2.30
N LEU A 380 25.09 9.58 -2.85
CA LEU A 380 25.02 9.01 -4.20
C LEU A 380 23.98 7.90 -4.29
N GLY A 381 23.83 7.09 -3.24
CA GLY A 381 22.83 6.02 -3.24
C GLY A 381 21.40 6.52 -3.20
N TRP A 382 21.11 7.65 -2.51
CA TRP A 382 19.80 8.33 -2.60
C TRP A 382 19.47 8.74 -4.04
N VAL A 383 20.43 9.34 -4.74
CA VAL A 383 20.27 9.77 -6.14
C VAL A 383 20.10 8.55 -7.05
N ALA A 384 20.92 7.51 -6.88
CA ALA A 384 20.83 6.29 -7.68
C ALA A 384 19.46 5.61 -7.52
N LEU A 385 18.97 5.47 -6.29
CA LEU A 385 17.66 4.89 -6.01
C LEU A 385 16.54 5.75 -6.63
N ALA A 386 16.65 7.09 -6.55
CA ALA A 386 15.68 7.99 -7.16
C ALA A 386 15.63 7.85 -8.67
N VAL A 387 16.80 7.72 -9.33
CA VAL A 387 16.88 7.47 -10.76
C VAL A 387 16.22 6.13 -11.11
N ILE A 388 16.47 5.08 -10.33
CA ILE A 388 15.83 3.75 -10.54
C ILE A 388 14.31 3.87 -10.49
N VAL A 389 13.74 4.50 -9.45
CA VAL A 389 12.28 4.68 -9.31
C VAL A 389 11.72 5.58 -10.40
N THR A 390 12.47 6.61 -10.82
CA THR A 390 12.09 7.50 -11.91
C THR A 390 11.99 6.74 -13.24
N VAL A 391 13.02 5.95 -13.57
CA VAL A 391 13.04 5.11 -14.77
C VAL A 391 11.89 4.11 -14.73
N ALA A 392 11.63 3.48 -13.58
CA ALA A 392 10.53 2.55 -13.40
C ALA A 392 9.15 3.19 -13.67
N GLY A 393 8.93 4.43 -13.21
CA GLY A 393 7.72 5.20 -13.53
C GLY A 393 7.57 5.50 -15.02
N TYR A 394 8.66 5.89 -15.69
CA TYR A 394 8.67 6.09 -17.14
C TYR A 394 8.42 4.79 -17.93
N LEU A 395 8.98 3.67 -17.48
CA LEU A 395 8.73 2.36 -18.09
C LEU A 395 7.26 1.97 -18.00
N CYS A 396 6.58 2.21 -16.88
CA CYS A 396 5.14 1.98 -16.75
C CYS A 396 4.36 2.79 -17.79
N ALA A 397 4.70 4.08 -17.97
CA ALA A 397 4.05 4.93 -18.96
C ALA A 397 4.36 4.51 -20.42
N LEU A 398 5.57 4.01 -20.69
CA LEU A 398 5.94 3.49 -22.00
C LEU A 398 5.16 2.21 -22.32
N ILE A 399 4.96 1.33 -21.33
CA ILE A 399 4.20 0.09 -21.48
C ILE A 399 2.74 0.40 -21.79
N GLU A 400 2.12 1.34 -21.06
CA GLU A 400 0.74 1.79 -21.34
C GLU A 400 0.60 2.32 -22.76
N ARG A 401 1.51 3.19 -23.21
CA ARG A 401 1.47 3.75 -24.58
C ARG A 401 1.56 2.70 -25.68
N ARG A 402 2.26 1.60 -25.42
CA ARG A 402 2.44 0.48 -26.36
C ARG A 402 1.38 -0.62 -26.15
N TRP A 403 0.45 -0.44 -25.22
CA TRP A 403 -0.58 -1.42 -24.96
C TRP A 403 -1.59 -1.44 -26.11
N PRO A 404 -1.92 -2.61 -26.68
CA PRO A 404 -2.96 -2.68 -27.71
C PRO A 404 -4.28 -2.22 -27.11
N GLN A 405 -4.89 -1.20 -27.69
CA GLN A 405 -6.25 -0.85 -27.31
C GLN A 405 -7.19 -1.95 -27.82
N PRO A 406 -8.15 -2.42 -27.02
CA PRO A 406 -9.17 -3.31 -27.53
C PRO A 406 -9.88 -2.61 -28.70
N VAL A 407 -9.91 -3.27 -29.85
CA VAL A 407 -10.76 -2.86 -30.97
C VAL A 407 -12.19 -3.03 -30.48
N HIS A 408 -12.86 -1.93 -30.15
CA HIS A 408 -14.30 -1.98 -29.96
C HIS A 408 -14.90 -2.42 -31.30
N PRO A 409 -15.61 -3.56 -31.38
CA PRO A 409 -16.40 -3.84 -32.57
C PRO A 409 -17.40 -2.70 -32.67
N SER A 410 -17.28 -1.90 -33.73
CA SER A 410 -18.23 -0.86 -34.07
C SER A 410 -19.62 -1.48 -34.01
N SER A 411 -20.46 -0.98 -33.12
CA SER A 411 -21.87 -1.32 -33.04
C SER A 411 -22.56 -0.80 -34.30
N THR A 412 -22.39 -1.49 -35.43
CA THR A 412 -23.31 -1.43 -36.55
C THR A 412 -24.56 -2.20 -36.11
N LEU A 413 -25.41 -1.55 -35.32
CA LEU A 413 -26.79 -1.99 -35.18
C LEU A 413 -27.42 -1.86 -36.58
N PRO A 414 -28.06 -2.91 -37.12
CA PRO A 414 -28.83 -2.79 -38.36
C PRO A 414 -29.89 -1.71 -38.14
N SER A 415 -29.89 -0.70 -39.02
CA SER A 415 -30.97 0.27 -39.10
C SER A 415 -32.28 -0.47 -39.29
N TYR A 416 -33.15 -0.43 -38.28
CA TYR A 416 -34.53 -0.86 -38.37
C TYR A 416 -35.23 -0.02 -39.45
N GLN A 417 -35.47 -0.62 -40.62
CA GLN A 417 -36.39 -0.06 -41.61
C GLN A 417 -37.82 -0.45 -41.19
N PRO A 418 -38.71 0.51 -40.91
CA PRO A 418 -40.12 0.19 -40.74
C PRO A 418 -40.70 -0.19 -42.10
N SER A 419 -41.27 -1.40 -42.18
CA SER A 419 -42.08 -1.85 -43.31
C SER A 419 -43.35 -1.01 -43.40
N SER A 420 -43.52 -0.30 -44.52
CA SER A 420 -44.79 0.26 -44.99
C SER A 420 -45.49 -0.71 -45.93
#